data_AF-A0A925MF48-F1
#
_entry.id   AF-A0A925MF48-F1
#
_cell.length_a   1.000
_cell.length_b   1.000
_cell.length_c   1.000
_cell.angle_alpha   90.00
_cell.angle_beta   90.00
_cell.angle_gamma   90.00
#
_symmetry.space_group_name_H-M   'P 1'
#
loop_
_entity.id
_entity.type
_entity.pdbx_description
1 polymer ?
#
loop_
_entity_poly.entity_id
_entity_poly.type
_entity_poly.pdbx_seq_one_letter_code
_entity_poly.pdbx_strand_id
1 'polypeptide(L)'
;MSAESEQDVTSRVAPAQTMRIWSVVLAVIDGPSRGARAAVGSEIARIGTADGNDLVLTDRTVSRFHCELLVRGNTILIRDCGSTNGTLIDGVRVREAEIPPGTLVRIGGSAFRVELGDEPAFVEVSGRSHFGELVGASVEMRRVYAILERLALTDATVLVQGETGTGKDVLARSLHAASPRAAQPFVAVDCGA
;
A
#
# COMPACT_ATOMS: atom_id res chain seq x y z
N MET A 1 -2.31 13.01 -52.69
CA MET A 1 -1.20 13.55 -51.87
C MET A 1 -1.80 14.33 -50.71
N SER A 2 -1.08 14.33 -49.59
CA SER A 2 -1.41 14.97 -48.30
C SER A 2 -2.31 14.09 -47.41
N ALA A 3 -1.75 13.02 -46.83
CA ALA A 3 -0.93 12.99 -45.59
C ALA A 3 -1.83 12.87 -44.35
N GLU A 4 -2.21 11.62 -44.05
CA GLU A 4 -2.72 11.22 -42.73
C GLU A 4 -1.61 11.42 -41.70
N SER A 5 -1.92 12.20 -40.67
CA SER A 5 -1.04 12.45 -39.54
C SER A 5 -0.89 11.18 -38.70
N GLU A 6 0.26 10.52 -38.81
CA GLU A 6 0.80 9.61 -37.81
C GLU A 6 0.96 10.35 -36.48
N GLN A 7 -0.09 10.37 -35.66
CA GLN A 7 0.02 10.77 -34.27
C GLN A 7 0.59 9.58 -33.48
N ASP A 8 1.90 9.66 -33.33
CA ASP A 8 2.80 9.00 -32.40
C ASP A 8 2.12 8.27 -31.22
N VAL A 9 1.99 6.94 -31.35
CA VAL A 9 1.41 6.00 -30.37
C VAL A 9 2.33 5.82 -29.14
N THR A 10 3.51 6.43 -29.11
CA THR A 10 4.55 6.19 -28.09
C THR A 10 4.32 6.89 -26.74
N SER A 11 3.30 7.74 -26.57
CA SER A 11 3.11 8.56 -25.34
C SER A 11 2.19 7.96 -24.25
N ARG A 12 1.68 6.73 -24.43
CA ARG A 12 0.66 6.15 -23.53
C ARG A 12 1.19 5.72 -22.16
N VAL A 13 2.46 5.32 -22.08
CA VAL A 13 3.11 4.85 -20.86
C VAL A 13 3.81 6.03 -20.18
N ALA A 14 3.42 6.35 -18.94
CA ALA A 14 4.24 7.24 -18.14
C ALA A 14 5.57 6.55 -17.82
N PRO A 15 6.71 7.26 -17.81
CA PRO A 15 7.95 6.64 -17.37
C PRO A 15 7.74 6.11 -15.94
N ALA A 16 7.97 4.82 -15.74
CA ALA A 16 8.02 4.23 -14.41
C ALA A 16 9.09 4.98 -13.61
N GLN A 17 8.69 5.57 -12.49
CA GLN A 17 9.60 6.22 -11.58
C GLN A 17 9.99 5.22 -10.51
N THR A 18 11.28 4.98 -10.34
CA THR A 18 11.77 4.25 -9.18
C THR A 18 11.77 5.21 -8.00
N MET A 19 10.82 5.03 -7.08
CA MET A 19 10.80 5.79 -5.83
C MET A 19 11.55 5.02 -4.76
N ARG A 20 12.44 5.73 -4.05
CA ARG A 20 13.11 5.22 -2.85
C ARG A 20 12.16 5.40 -1.67
N ILE A 21 11.72 4.31 -1.07
CA ILE A 21 10.98 4.34 0.18
C ILE A 21 11.88 3.85 1.32
N TRP A 22 11.74 4.49 2.47
CA TRP A 22 12.44 4.05 3.68
C TRP A 22 11.73 2.80 4.17
N SER A 23 12.49 1.73 4.40
CA SER A 23 11.94 0.54 5.05
C SER A 23 12.05 0.73 6.56
N VAL A 24 11.10 0.16 7.29
CA VAL A 24 11.10 0.15 8.75
C VAL A 24 11.08 -1.31 9.21
N VAL A 25 11.89 -1.62 10.21
CA VAL A 25 11.91 -2.93 10.86
C VAL A 25 11.26 -2.80 12.22
N LEU A 26 10.22 -3.60 12.48
CA LEU A 26 9.57 -3.70 13.76
C LEU A 26 10.15 -4.89 14.51
N ALA A 27 10.93 -4.61 15.57
CA ALA A 27 11.59 -5.64 16.36
C ALA A 27 10.89 -5.80 17.71
N VAL A 28 10.28 -6.96 17.98
CA VAL A 28 9.61 -7.24 19.25
C VAL A 28 10.66 -7.53 20.31
N ILE A 29 10.74 -6.66 21.32
CA ILE A 29 11.75 -6.76 22.38
C ILE A 29 11.20 -7.31 23.70
N ASP A 30 9.88 -7.31 23.88
CA ASP A 30 9.18 -7.74 25.09
C ASP A 30 7.83 -8.38 24.76
N GLY A 31 7.33 -9.22 25.67
CA GLY A 31 6.08 -9.96 25.53
C GLY A 31 6.20 -11.35 24.87
N PRO A 32 5.07 -12.06 24.67
CA PRO A 32 5.03 -13.43 24.16
C PRO A 32 5.67 -13.65 22.78
N SER A 33 5.68 -12.63 21.93
CA SER A 33 6.32 -12.66 20.60
C SER A 33 7.76 -12.14 20.59
N ARG A 34 8.44 -12.03 21.75
CA ARG A 34 9.81 -11.51 21.84
C ARG A 34 10.75 -12.22 20.87
N GLY A 35 11.52 -11.43 20.12
CA GLY A 35 12.43 -11.91 19.07
C GLY A 35 11.82 -11.92 17.67
N ALA A 36 10.49 -11.80 17.54
CA ALA A 36 9.85 -11.62 16.23
C ALA A 36 10.28 -10.29 15.59
N ARG A 37 10.38 -10.30 14.26
CA ARG A 37 10.71 -9.13 13.44
C ARG A 37 9.82 -9.08 12.21
N ALA A 38 9.42 -7.87 11.81
CA ALA A 38 8.71 -7.63 10.56
C ALA A 38 9.38 -6.47 9.81
N ALA A 39 9.74 -6.70 8.55
CA ALA A 39 10.21 -5.64 7.65
C ALA A 39 9.01 -5.08 6.89
N VAL A 40 8.84 -3.77 6.93
CA VAL A 40 7.72 -3.06 6.32
C VAL A 40 8.23 -2.26 5.13
N GLY A 41 7.75 -2.63 3.93
CA GLY A 41 8.05 -1.96 2.65
C GLY A 41 6.86 -1.23 2.03
N SER A 42 5.80 -0.98 2.80
CA SER A 42 4.58 -0.24 2.43
C SER A 42 4.54 1.12 3.14
N GLU A 43 3.65 2.03 2.69
CA GLU A 43 3.40 3.28 3.45
C GLU A 43 2.72 3.00 4.79
N ILE A 44 2.05 1.87 4.97
CA ILE A 44 1.32 1.51 6.20
C ILE A 44 1.73 0.13 6.69
N ALA A 45 2.14 0.03 7.96
CA ALA A 45 2.30 -1.23 8.70
C ALA A 45 1.17 -1.40 9.70
N ARG A 46 0.52 -2.56 9.73
CA ARG A 46 -0.47 -2.94 10.74
C ARG A 46 0.12 -3.85 11.79
N ILE A 47 -0.24 -3.62 13.04
CA ILE A 47 0.25 -4.38 14.19
C ILE A 47 -0.94 -4.84 15.04
N GLY A 48 -0.95 -6.12 15.41
CA GLY A 48 -1.99 -6.69 16.24
C GLY A 48 -1.99 -8.21 16.23
N THR A 49 -3.06 -8.83 16.75
CA THR A 49 -3.17 -10.30 16.84
C THR A 49 -3.80 -10.98 15.62
N ALA A 50 -4.37 -10.24 14.67
CA ALA A 50 -4.92 -10.83 13.46
C ALA A 50 -3.81 -11.22 12.47
N ASP A 51 -3.98 -12.37 11.80
CA ASP A 51 -3.00 -12.93 10.85
C ASP A 51 -2.72 -12.05 9.62
N GLY A 52 -3.60 -11.07 9.33
CA GLY A 52 -3.45 -10.13 8.22
C GLY A 52 -2.62 -8.88 8.54
N ASN A 53 -1.99 -8.82 9.72
CA ASN A 53 -1.12 -7.71 10.11
C ASN A 53 0.32 -7.93 9.60
N ASP A 54 1.03 -6.84 9.35
CA ASP A 54 2.46 -6.89 9.01
C ASP A 54 3.31 -7.38 10.20
N LEU A 55 2.92 -7.01 11.43
CA LEU A 55 3.44 -7.60 12.65
C LEU A 55 2.33 -8.29 13.43
N VAL A 56 2.30 -9.62 13.34
CA VAL A 56 1.36 -10.47 14.09
C VAL A 56 1.95 -10.80 15.47
N LEU A 57 1.24 -10.41 16.52
CA LEU A 57 1.60 -10.72 17.91
C LEU A 57 0.72 -11.85 18.47
N THR A 58 1.28 -12.68 19.36
CA THR A 58 0.55 -13.76 20.03
C THR A 58 -0.02 -13.34 21.39
N ASP A 59 0.23 -12.10 21.80
CA ASP A 59 -0.23 -11.52 23.05
C ASP A 59 -1.73 -11.28 23.05
N ARG A 60 -2.46 -12.01 23.91
CA ARG A 60 -3.92 -11.92 24.02
C ARG A 60 -4.43 -10.56 24.52
N THR A 61 -3.57 -9.75 25.13
CA THR A 61 -3.91 -8.39 25.57
C THR A 61 -3.76 -7.35 24.45
N VAL A 62 -3.24 -7.76 23.29
CA VAL A 62 -3.16 -6.94 22.08
C VAL A 62 -4.43 -7.14 21.25
N SER A 63 -5.15 -6.05 20.95
CA SER A 63 -6.28 -6.05 20.02
C SER A 63 -5.90 -6.58 18.63
N ARG A 64 -6.89 -7.13 17.91
CA ARG A 64 -6.70 -7.74 16.58
C ARG A 64 -6.05 -6.79 15.57
N PHE A 65 -6.48 -5.54 15.55
CA PHE A 65 -5.89 -4.43 14.83
C PHE A 65 -5.62 -3.34 15.87
N HIS A 66 -4.41 -3.30 16.42
CA HIS A 66 -4.12 -2.51 17.61
C HIS A 66 -3.65 -1.11 17.26
N CYS A 67 -2.64 -1.04 16.41
CA CYS A 67 -2.08 0.22 15.92
C CYS A 67 -1.55 0.03 14.52
N GLU A 68 -1.35 1.15 13.84
CA GLU A 68 -0.73 1.22 12.52
C GLU A 68 0.41 2.23 12.54
N LEU A 69 1.45 1.96 11.76
CA LEU A 69 2.51 2.90 11.45
C LEU A 69 2.34 3.40 10.02
N LEU A 70 2.35 4.70 9.83
CA LEU A 70 2.38 5.33 8.52
C LEU A 70 3.77 5.91 8.29
N VAL A 71 4.46 5.42 7.26
CA VAL A 71 5.78 5.88 6.85
C VAL A 71 5.61 6.84 5.68
N ARG A 72 5.84 8.13 5.91
CA ARG A 72 5.76 9.17 4.88
C ARG A 72 7.09 9.90 4.75
N GLY A 73 7.82 9.59 3.68
CA GLY A 73 9.16 10.14 3.48
C GLY A 73 10.10 9.75 4.62
N ASN A 74 10.42 10.71 5.48
CA ASN A 74 11.29 10.52 6.65
C ASN A 74 10.53 10.53 7.99
N THR A 75 9.21 10.69 7.98
CA THR A 75 8.38 10.76 9.18
C THR A 75 7.64 9.45 9.38
N ILE A 76 7.65 8.94 10.61
CA ILE A 76 6.86 7.78 11.03
C ILE A 76 5.77 8.30 11.96
N LEU A 77 4.53 8.03 11.60
CA LEU A 77 3.36 8.35 12.40
C LEU A 77 2.78 7.06 12.94
N ILE A 78 2.62 6.93 14.25
CA ILE A 78 1.85 5.84 14.84
C ILE A 78 0.41 6.29 15.11
N ARG A 79 -0.54 5.41 14.90
CA ARG A 79 -1.95 5.62 15.24
C ARG A 79 -2.51 4.40 15.96
N ASP A 80 -3.16 4.63 17.09
CA ASP A 80 -3.97 3.62 17.78
C ASP A 80 -5.31 3.43 17.07
N CYS A 81 -5.70 2.17 16.84
CA CYS A 81 -6.91 1.81 16.10
C CYS A 81 -8.16 1.65 16.99
N GLY A 82 -8.20 2.32 18.14
CA GLY A 82 -9.25 2.11 19.15
C GLY A 82 -9.01 0.84 19.95
N SER A 83 -7.75 0.56 20.28
CA SER A 83 -7.37 -0.63 21.01
C SER A 83 -7.90 -0.61 22.45
N THR A 84 -8.12 -1.80 23.02
CA THR A 84 -8.64 -1.93 24.40
C THR A 84 -7.67 -1.35 25.42
N ASN A 85 -6.39 -1.74 25.32
CA ASN A 85 -5.36 -1.36 26.30
C ASN A 85 -4.59 -0.08 25.92
N GLY A 86 -4.75 0.41 24.70
CA GLY A 86 -4.05 1.59 24.21
C GLY A 86 -2.64 1.30 23.73
N THR A 87 -2.16 2.22 22.90
CA THR A 87 -0.77 2.33 22.47
C THR A 87 0.00 3.29 23.36
N LEU A 88 1.13 2.85 23.91
CA LEU A 88 1.96 3.65 24.82
C LEU A 88 3.35 3.90 24.23
N ILE A 89 3.86 5.12 24.40
CA ILE A 89 5.23 5.53 24.11
C ILE A 89 5.77 6.22 25.36
N ASP A 90 6.92 5.77 25.85
CA ASP A 90 7.54 6.29 27.09
C ASP A 90 6.57 6.33 28.28
N GLY A 91 5.64 5.37 28.33
CA GLY A 91 4.60 5.27 29.36
C GLY A 91 3.38 6.18 29.15
N VAL A 92 3.40 7.04 28.14
CA VAL A 92 2.28 7.93 27.79
C VAL A 92 1.39 7.24 26.76
N ARG A 93 0.08 7.17 27.03
CA ARG A 93 -0.89 6.65 26.06
C ARG A 93 -1.09 7.66 24.94
N VAL A 94 -0.93 7.23 23.71
CA VAL A 94 -1.10 8.05 22.51
C VAL A 94 -2.26 7.53 21.67
N ARG A 95 -2.99 8.45 21.05
CA ARG A 95 -3.93 8.11 19.97
C ARG A 95 -3.24 8.20 18.61
N GLU A 96 -2.40 9.21 18.45
CA GLU A 96 -1.63 9.48 17.25
C GLU A 96 -0.38 10.26 17.65
N ALA A 97 0.79 9.91 17.12
CA ALA A 97 2.05 10.56 17.42
C ALA A 97 3.08 10.37 16.30
N GLU A 98 3.81 11.43 15.95
CA GLU A 98 5.03 11.28 15.16
C GLU A 98 6.15 10.73 16.05
N ILE A 99 6.86 9.72 15.56
CA ILE A 99 7.90 9.03 16.31
C ILE A 99 9.22 8.97 15.53
N PRO A 100 10.36 9.20 16.19
CA PRO A 100 11.65 8.94 15.58
C PRO A 100 11.92 7.44 15.47
N PRO A 101 12.83 7.02 14.57
CA PRO A 101 13.43 5.70 14.65
C PRO A 101 14.10 5.47 16.00
N GLY A 102 14.06 4.22 16.46
CA GLY A 102 14.49 3.78 17.78
C GLY A 102 13.39 3.83 18.84
N THR A 103 12.24 4.46 18.57
CA THR A 103 11.14 4.54 19.54
C THR A 103 10.65 3.17 19.97
N LEU A 104 10.48 3.02 21.28
CA LEU A 104 9.87 1.85 21.90
C LEU A 104 8.36 2.07 22.06
N VAL A 105 7.57 1.21 21.44
CA VAL A 105 6.11 1.21 21.52
C VAL A 105 5.67 0.03 22.36
N ARG A 106 4.79 0.27 23.33
CA ARG A 106 4.15 -0.77 24.14
C ARG A 106 2.67 -0.88 23.80
N ILE A 107 2.21 -2.09 23.57
CA ILE A 107 0.82 -2.45 23.31
C ILE A 107 0.48 -3.73 24.08
N GLY A 108 -0.56 -3.68 24.93
CA GLY A 108 -0.82 -4.79 25.84
C GLY A 108 0.40 -5.13 26.72
N GLY A 109 0.75 -6.41 26.81
CA GLY A 109 1.95 -6.91 27.49
C GLY A 109 3.19 -6.98 26.61
N SER A 110 3.12 -6.51 25.35
CA SER A 110 4.20 -6.59 24.37
C SER A 110 4.83 -5.22 24.12
N ALA A 111 6.10 -5.21 23.73
CA ALA A 111 6.75 -4.00 23.27
C ALA A 111 7.63 -4.27 22.04
N PHE A 112 7.61 -3.35 21.09
CA PHE A 112 8.41 -3.41 19.88
C PHE A 112 9.14 -2.09 19.63
N ARG A 113 10.34 -2.19 19.06
CA ARG A 113 11.13 -1.05 18.63
C ARG A 113 10.92 -0.82 17.14
N VAL A 114 10.79 0.44 16.76
CA VAL A 114 10.69 0.88 15.37
C VAL A 114 12.09 1.25 14.87
N GLU A 115 12.71 0.41 14.07
CA GLU A 115 14.07 0.62 13.54
C GLU A 115 14.00 1.04 12.06
N LEU A 116 14.95 1.86 11.58
CA LEU A 116 15.11 2.03 10.13
C LEU A 116 15.70 0.75 9.55
N GLY A 117 15.20 0.31 8.40
CA GLY A 117 15.84 -0.76 7.65
C GLY A 117 17.06 -0.23 6.90
N ASP A 118 18.09 -1.08 6.82
CA ASP A 118 19.37 -0.74 6.17
C ASP A 118 19.27 -0.75 4.63
N GLU A 119 18.26 -1.43 4.08
CA GLU A 119 18.01 -1.47 2.64
C GLU A 119 16.80 -0.59 2.26
N PRO A 120 17.01 0.49 1.48
CA PRO A 120 15.89 1.22 0.92
C PRO A 120 15.10 0.30 -0.01
N ALA A 121 13.81 0.18 0.21
CA ALA A 121 12.96 -0.50 -0.75
C ALA A 121 12.79 0.43 -1.97
N PHE A 122 13.05 -0.11 -3.16
CA PHE A 122 12.78 0.57 -4.42
C PHE A 122 11.50 0.03 -5.00
N VAL A 123 10.62 0.93 -5.40
CA VAL A 123 9.32 0.55 -5.92
C VAL A 123 9.11 1.28 -7.23
N GLU A 124 8.76 0.52 -8.26
CA GLU A 124 8.25 1.08 -9.50
C GLU A 124 6.84 1.62 -9.29
N VAL A 125 6.69 2.92 -9.51
CA VAL A 125 5.41 3.60 -9.51
C VAL A 125 5.21 4.35 -10.81
N SER A 126 3.96 4.53 -11.24
CA SER A 126 3.67 5.39 -12.38
C SER A 126 4.05 6.83 -12.02
N GLY A 127 4.60 7.57 -12.98
CA GLY A 127 4.78 9.02 -12.85
C GLY A 127 3.47 9.81 -12.72
N ARG A 128 2.31 9.18 -12.98
CA ARG A 128 0.98 9.81 -12.92
C ARG A 128 0.28 9.49 -11.60
N SER A 129 -0.62 10.39 -11.19
CA SER A 129 -1.55 10.22 -10.05
C SER A 129 -2.94 9.77 -10.50
N HIS A 130 -3.06 9.28 -11.73
CA HIS A 130 -4.29 8.75 -12.32
C HIS A 130 -3.96 7.74 -13.43
N PHE A 131 -4.93 6.89 -13.76
CA PHE A 131 -4.89 5.98 -14.92
C PHE A 131 -6.27 5.94 -15.58
N GLY A 132 -6.41 6.60 -16.73
CA GLY A 132 -7.74 6.85 -17.29
C GLY A 132 -8.60 7.65 -16.32
N GLU A 133 -9.76 7.12 -15.95
CA GLU A 133 -10.69 7.73 -14.99
C GLU A 133 -10.38 7.37 -13.53
N LEU A 134 -9.46 6.44 -13.27
CA LEU A 134 -9.02 6.14 -11.91
C LEU A 134 -8.16 7.27 -11.36
N VAL A 135 -8.52 7.80 -10.19
CA VAL A 135 -7.78 8.87 -9.50
C VAL A 135 -7.25 8.38 -8.17
N GLY A 136 -5.98 8.68 -7.86
CA GLY A 136 -5.32 8.23 -6.64
C GLY A 136 -3.84 8.63 -6.59
N ALA A 137 -3.46 9.42 -5.58
CA ALA A 137 -2.09 9.95 -5.47
C ALA A 137 -1.16 9.14 -4.54
N SER A 138 -1.69 8.14 -3.80
CA SER A 138 -0.87 7.33 -2.89
C SER A 138 0.15 6.47 -3.65
N VAL A 139 1.26 6.12 -2.99
CA VAL A 139 2.27 5.24 -3.60
C VAL A 139 1.65 3.90 -4.01
N GLU A 140 0.73 3.35 -3.22
CA GLU A 140 0.03 2.10 -3.53
C GLU A 140 -0.78 2.20 -4.82
N MET A 141 -1.55 3.27 -5.01
CA MET A 141 -2.30 3.48 -6.25
C MET A 141 -1.37 3.70 -7.44
N ARG A 142 -0.27 4.44 -7.24
CA ARG A 142 0.73 4.63 -8.30
C ARG A 142 1.46 3.33 -8.65
N ARG A 143 1.64 2.39 -7.71
CA ARG A 143 2.10 1.01 -8.01
C ARG A 143 1.08 0.28 -8.89
N VAL A 144 -0.21 0.37 -8.55
CA VAL A 144 -1.30 -0.20 -9.36
C VAL A 144 -1.26 0.39 -10.78
N TYR A 145 -1.09 1.70 -10.93
CA TYR A 145 -1.00 2.33 -12.25
C TYR A 145 0.20 1.84 -13.07
N ALA A 146 1.38 1.66 -12.46
CA ALA A 146 2.54 1.07 -13.15
C ALA A 146 2.28 -0.36 -13.66
N ILE A 147 1.47 -1.13 -12.92
CA ILE A 147 1.02 -2.45 -13.36
C ILE A 147 0.02 -2.31 -14.52
N LEU A 148 -0.98 -1.45 -14.40
CA LEU A 148 -2.00 -1.24 -15.43
C LEU A 148 -1.43 -0.70 -16.74
N GLU A 149 -0.45 0.20 -16.69
CA GLU A 149 0.27 0.72 -17.87
C GLU A 149 0.96 -0.40 -18.67
N ARG A 150 1.53 -1.40 -17.98
CA ARG A 150 2.12 -2.57 -18.63
C ARG A 150 1.06 -3.53 -19.14
N LEU A 151 0.05 -3.83 -18.32
CA LEU A 151 -1.03 -4.74 -18.70
C LEU A 151 -1.84 -4.24 -19.88
N ALA A 152 -2.03 -2.93 -20.01
CA ALA A 152 -2.75 -2.31 -21.12
C ALA A 152 -2.16 -2.67 -22.48
N LEU A 153 -0.85 -2.92 -22.55
CA LEU A 153 -0.16 -3.28 -23.80
C LEU A 153 -0.15 -4.78 -24.09
N THR A 154 -0.77 -5.59 -23.24
CA THR A 154 -0.77 -7.06 -23.34
C THR A 154 -2.19 -7.60 -23.52
N ASP A 155 -2.29 -8.88 -23.87
CA ASP A 155 -3.54 -9.64 -23.96
C ASP A 155 -3.82 -10.50 -22.71
N ALA A 156 -3.05 -10.30 -21.63
CA ALA A 156 -3.16 -11.07 -20.40
C ALA A 156 -4.55 -10.93 -19.73
N THR A 157 -5.05 -12.03 -19.18
CA THR A 157 -6.26 -12.03 -18.36
C THR A 157 -5.98 -11.38 -16.99
N VAL A 158 -6.85 -10.46 -16.58
CA VAL A 158 -6.70 -9.69 -15.33
C VAL A 158 -7.83 -10.02 -14.37
N LEU A 159 -7.48 -10.38 -13.14
CA LEU A 159 -8.41 -10.49 -12.02
C LEU A 159 -8.25 -9.26 -11.12
N VAL A 160 -9.36 -8.54 -10.89
CA VAL A 160 -9.37 -7.35 -10.03
C VAL A 160 -10.09 -7.68 -8.74
N GLN A 161 -9.38 -7.56 -7.61
CA GLN A 161 -9.94 -7.79 -6.28
C GLN A 161 -10.03 -6.49 -5.49
N GLY A 162 -10.96 -6.43 -4.54
CA GLY A 162 -11.19 -5.28 -3.69
C GLY A 162 -12.62 -5.22 -3.17
N GLU A 163 -12.84 -4.49 -2.09
CA GLU A 163 -14.16 -4.28 -1.47
C GLU A 163 -15.13 -3.56 -2.43
N THR A 164 -16.43 -3.61 -2.11
CA THR A 164 -17.45 -2.87 -2.87
C THR A 164 -17.16 -1.38 -2.81
N GLY A 165 -17.22 -0.69 -3.95
CA GLY A 165 -16.99 0.76 -4.03
C GLY A 165 -15.53 1.19 -4.24
N THR A 166 -14.55 0.27 -4.33
CA THR A 166 -13.13 0.63 -4.56
C THR A 166 -12.79 0.96 -6.03
N GLY A 167 -13.79 1.11 -6.90
CA GLY A 167 -13.57 1.53 -8.30
C GLY A 167 -13.12 0.42 -9.26
N LYS A 168 -13.38 -0.87 -8.97
CA LYS A 168 -12.99 -2.00 -9.83
C LYS A 168 -13.54 -1.91 -11.26
N ASP A 169 -14.78 -1.41 -11.43
CA ASP A 169 -15.39 -1.23 -12.75
C ASP A 169 -14.73 -0.10 -13.53
N VAL A 170 -14.40 1.00 -12.85
CA VAL A 170 -13.65 2.12 -13.42
C VAL A 170 -12.26 1.66 -13.85
N LEU A 171 -11.64 0.77 -13.08
CA LEU A 171 -10.36 0.15 -13.43
C LEU A 171 -10.47 -0.68 -14.71
N ALA A 172 -11.44 -1.60 -14.79
CA ALA A 172 -11.63 -2.43 -15.96
C ALA A 172 -11.88 -1.60 -17.24
N ARG A 173 -12.70 -0.55 -17.15
CA ARG A 173 -12.96 0.38 -18.26
C ARG A 173 -11.72 1.18 -18.66
N SER A 174 -10.99 1.70 -17.68
CA SER A 174 -9.76 2.46 -17.93
C SER A 174 -8.68 1.59 -18.58
N LEU A 175 -8.56 0.33 -18.15
CA LEU A 175 -7.63 -0.64 -18.74
C LEU A 175 -8.01 -0.98 -20.19
N HIS A 176 -9.30 -1.21 -20.46
CA HIS A 176 -9.79 -1.42 -21.83
C HIS A 176 -9.49 -0.22 -22.74
N ALA A 177 -9.80 1.00 -22.27
CA ALA A 177 -9.57 2.24 -23.00
C ALA A 177 -8.09 2.52 -23.28
N ALA A 178 -7.18 2.07 -22.40
CA ALA A 178 -5.75 2.20 -22.58
C ALA A 178 -5.14 1.14 -23.54
N SER A 179 -5.88 0.07 -23.84
CA SER A 179 -5.37 -1.09 -24.57
C SER A 179 -5.47 -0.97 -26.10
N PRO A 180 -4.82 -1.88 -26.87
CA PRO A 180 -5.07 -2.02 -28.31
C PRO A 180 -6.55 -2.31 -28.66
N ARG A 181 -7.35 -2.78 -27.69
CA ARG A 181 -8.77 -3.10 -27.85
C ARG A 181 -9.69 -1.91 -27.59
N ALA A 182 -9.16 -0.70 -27.37
CA ALA A 182 -9.96 0.48 -27.02
C ALA A 182 -11.09 0.80 -28.03
N ALA A 183 -10.90 0.49 -29.31
CA ALA A 183 -11.91 0.67 -30.36
C ALA A 183 -12.97 -0.45 -30.40
N GLN A 184 -12.74 -1.56 -29.71
CA GLN A 184 -13.68 -2.67 -29.59
C GLN A 184 -14.69 -2.40 -28.47
N PRO A 185 -15.90 -2.99 -28.54
CA PRO A 185 -16.90 -2.83 -27.49
C PRO A 185 -16.40 -3.38 -26.15
N PHE A 186 -16.63 -2.60 -25.09
CA PHE A 186 -16.47 -3.08 -23.71
C PHE A 186 -17.75 -3.81 -23.29
N VAL A 187 -17.68 -5.13 -23.15
CA VAL A 187 -18.82 -5.97 -22.76
C VAL A 187 -18.71 -6.30 -21.27
N ALA A 188 -19.60 -5.72 -20.47
CA ALA A 188 -19.73 -6.09 -19.07
C ALA A 188 -20.70 -7.28 -18.95
N VAL A 189 -20.25 -8.36 -18.30
CA VAL A 189 -21.08 -9.52 -17.98
C VAL A 189 -21.21 -9.58 -16.46
N ASP A 190 -22.44 -9.44 -15.97
CA ASP A 190 -22.75 -9.62 -14.56
C ASP A 190 -23.03 -11.10 -14.28
N CYS A 191 -22.34 -11.67 -13.29
CA CYS A 191 -22.50 -13.07 -12.89
C CYS A 191 -23.54 -13.27 -11.78
N GLY A 192 -24.19 -12.19 -11.32
CA GLY A 192 -25.18 -12.20 -10.23
C GLY A 192 -26.64 -12.15 -10.66
N ALA A 193 -26.94 -12.28 -11.95
CA ALA A 193 -28.30 -12.29 -12.50
C ALA A 193 -28.88 -13.71 -12.63
#